data_AF-X1DWM3-F1
#
_entry.id   AF-X1DWM3-F1
#
_cell.length_a   1.000
_cell.length_b   1.000
_cell.length_c   1.000
_cell.angle_alpha   90.00
_cell.angle_beta   90.00
_cell.angle_gamma   90.00
#
_symmetry.space_group_name_H-M   'P 1'
#
loop_
_entity.id
_entity.type
_entity.pdbx_description
1 polymer ?
#
loop_
_entity_poly.entity_id
_entity_poly.type
_entity_poly.pdbx_seq_one_letter_code
_entity_poly.pdbx_strand_id
1 'polypeptide(L)' 'MPICDTPHILLINPWIHDFAAYDFWAKPMGLLTIASMLRHHGIQVSYIDCLDRFHPHAPKTDPGARYG' A
#
# COMPACT_ATOMS: atom_id res chain seq x y z
N MET A 1 -24.21 -25.72 -0.67
CA MET A 1 -23.30 -24.82 -1.43
C MET A 1 -21.92 -25.02 -0.83
N PRO A 2 -20.87 -25.35 -1.60
CA PRO A 2 -19.54 -25.46 -1.01
C PRO A 2 -19.17 -24.08 -0.45
N ILE A 3 -18.71 -24.05 0.78
CA ILE A 3 -18.07 -22.88 1.38
C ILE A 3 -16.72 -22.79 0.65
N CYS A 4 -16.69 -22.03 -0.45
CA CYS A 4 -15.45 -21.70 -1.11
C CYS A 4 -14.81 -20.61 -0.24
N ASP A 5 -13.89 -20.99 0.64
CA ASP A 5 -13.13 -20.05 1.45
C ASP A 5 -12.36 -19.13 0.51
N THR A 6 -12.90 -17.93 0.32
CA THR A 6 -12.28 -16.92 -0.55
C THR A 6 -11.02 -16.43 0.15
N PRO A 7 -9.83 -16.48 -0.49
CA PRO A 7 -8.60 -16.11 0.18
C PRO A 7 -8.60 -14.62 0.53
N HIS A 8 -7.94 -14.30 1.65
CA HIS A 8 -7.63 -12.92 2.03
C HIS A 8 -6.15 -12.66 1.79
N ILE A 9 -5.85 -11.74 0.86
CA ILE A 9 -4.49 -11.42 0.43
C ILE A 9 -4.01 -10.13 1.10
N LEU A 10 -2.82 -10.17 1.69
CA LEU A 10 -2.12 -8.99 2.20
C LEU A 10 -1.07 -8.52 1.17
N LEU A 11 -1.17 -7.26 0.75
CA LEU A 11 -0.23 -6.59 -0.14
C LEU A 11 0.59 -5.57 0.67
N ILE A 12 1.91 -5.61 0.53
CA ILE A 12 2.82 -4.75 1.30
C ILE A 12 3.72 -4.00 0.31
N ASN A 13 3.71 -2.66 0.38
CA ASN A 13 4.77 -1.83 -0.18
C ASN A 13 5.86 -1.67 0.90
N PRO A 14 7.05 -2.30 0.76
CA PRO A 14 8.05 -2.37 1.83
C PRO A 14 8.82 -1.06 2.02
N TRP A 15 9.55 -0.97 3.14
CA TRP A 15 10.52 0.09 3.38
C TRP A 15 11.64 0.01 2.34
N ILE A 16 12.10 1.18 1.87
CA ILE A 16 13.27 1.31 1.00
C ILE A 16 14.35 2.03 1.79
N HIS A 17 15.57 1.50 1.77
CA HIS A 17 16.74 2.14 2.40
C HIS A 17 17.54 3.03 1.44
N ASP A 18 17.27 2.93 0.14
CA ASP A 18 17.88 3.77 -0.89
C ASP A 18 17.24 5.17 -0.91
N PHE A 19 18.06 6.17 -0.56
CA PHE A 19 17.66 7.58 -0.48
C PHE A 19 17.09 8.11 -1.81
N ALA A 20 17.64 7.70 -2.96
CA ALA A 20 17.20 8.20 -4.26
C ALA A 20 15.80 7.70 -4.63
N ALA A 21 15.47 6.47 -4.22
CA ALA A 21 14.13 5.91 -4.41
C ALA A 21 13.11 6.43 -3.39
N TYR A 22 13.57 6.82 -2.20
CA TYR A 22 12.74 7.40 -1.15
C TYR A 22 12.24 8.81 -1.49
N ASP A 23 13.10 9.64 -2.07
CA ASP A 23 12.76 11.04 -2.39
C ASP A 23 11.71 11.18 -3.50
N PHE A 24 11.51 10.15 -4.33
CA PHE A 24 10.62 10.26 -5.50
C PHE A 24 9.13 10.13 -5.19
N TRP A 25 8.75 9.84 -3.93
CA TRP A 25 7.33 9.86 -3.51
C TRP A 25 6.39 8.99 -4.37
N ALA A 26 6.96 7.99 -5.03
CA ALA A 26 6.25 7.19 -6.02
C ALA A 26 5.26 6.25 -5.32
N LYS A 27 3.98 6.36 -5.67
CA LYS A 27 3.00 5.34 -5.29
C LYS A 27 3.35 3.99 -5.95
N PRO A 28 3.13 2.84 -5.28
CA PRO A 28 3.45 1.53 -5.84
C PRO A 28 2.39 1.09 -6.86
N MET A 29 2.35 1.75 -8.01
CA MET A 29 1.28 1.61 -9.02
C MET A 29 1.07 0.16 -9.48
N GLY A 30 2.14 -0.63 -9.62
CA GLY A 30 2.03 -2.06 -9.95
C GLY A 30 1.27 -2.84 -8.87
N LEU A 31 1.59 -2.61 -7.59
CA LEU A 31 0.94 -3.25 -6.46
C LEU A 31 -0.52 -2.83 -6.33
N LEU A 32 -0.82 -1.53 -6.55
CA LEU A 32 -2.19 -1.01 -6.54
C LEU A 32 -3.03 -1.57 -7.70
N THR A 33 -2.42 -1.81 -8.86
CA THR A 33 -3.08 -2.46 -10.01
C THR A 33 -3.45 -3.91 -9.68
N ILE A 34 -2.53 -4.67 -9.06
CA ILE A 34 -2.80 -6.03 -8.58
C ILE A 34 -3.95 -6.01 -7.56
N ALA A 35 -3.93 -5.08 -6.60
CA ALA A 35 -4.99 -4.92 -5.60
C ALA A 35 -6.36 -4.66 -6.26
N SER A 36 -6.40 -3.92 -7.37
CA SER A 36 -7.62 -3.67 -8.13
C SER A 36 -8.13 -4.93 -8.83
N MET A 37 -7.24 -5.69 -9.49
CA MET A 37 -7.59 -6.94 -10.16
C MET A 37 -8.13 -7.98 -9.17
N LEU A 38 -7.45 -8.18 -8.04
CA LEU A 38 -7.88 -9.12 -7.01
C LEU A 38 -9.29 -8.79 -6.49
N ARG A 39 -9.53 -7.52 -6.16
CA ARG A 39 -10.86 -7.06 -5.72
C ARG A 39 -11.93 -7.23 -6.79
N HIS A 40 -11.60 -7.01 -8.06
CA HIS A 40 -12.52 -7.23 -9.19
C HIS A 40 -12.95 -8.71 -9.32
N HIS A 41 -12.08 -9.65 -8.95
CA HIS A 41 -12.38 -11.08 -8.91
C HIS A 41 -13.01 -11.57 -7.60
N GLY A 42 -13.45 -10.66 -6.72
CA GLY A 42 -14.11 -11.01 -5.45
C GLY A 42 -13.16 -11.43 -4.33
N ILE A 43 -11.85 -11.27 -4.51
CA ILE A 43 -10.84 -11.63 -3.51
C ILE A 43 -10.71 -10.51 -2.48
N GLN A 44 -10.66 -10.87 -1.19
CA GLN A 44 -10.45 -9.91 -0.11
C GLN A 44 -8.98 -9.45 -0.10
N VAL A 45 -8.76 -8.15 0.03
CA VAL A 45 -7.42 -7.55 0.01
C VAL A 45 -7.23 -6.58 1.18
N SER A 46 -6.14 -6.78 1.92
CA SER A 46 -5.56 -5.77 2.82
C SER A 46 -4.30 -5.18 2.17
N TYR A 47 -4.05 -3.89 2.40
CA TYR A 47 -2.90 -3.19 1.85
C TYR A 47 -2.18 -2.40 2.95
N ILE A 48 -0.85 -2.51 2.99
CA ILE A 48 0.03 -1.74 3.88
C ILE A 48 1.06 -1.00 3.03
N ASP A 49 1.13 0.32 3.23
CA ASP A 49 2.16 1.17 2.65
C ASP A 49 3.18 1.56 3.71
N CYS A 50 4.36 0.98 3.67
CA CYS A 50 5.41 1.30 4.62
C CYS A 50 6.14 2.61 4.34
N LEU A 51 5.91 3.23 3.18
CA LEU A 51 6.49 4.54 2.84
C LEU A 51 5.56 5.70 3.20
N ASP A 52 4.35 5.43 3.72
CA ASP A 52 3.39 6.47 4.10
C ASP A 52 3.81 7.23 5.37
N ARG A 53 4.47 8.37 5.17
CA ARG A 53 4.87 9.31 6.24
C ARG A 53 3.69 10.02 6.92
N PHE A 54 2.49 9.89 6.36
CA PHE A 54 1.25 10.51 6.84
C PHE A 54 0.23 9.47 7.31
N HIS A 55 0.71 8.26 7.61
CA HIS A 55 -0.14 7.20 8.12
C HIS A 55 -0.92 7.70 9.36
N PRO A 56 -2.24 7.46 9.46
CA PRO A 56 -3.07 8.04 10.53
C PRO A 56 -2.63 7.67 11.96
N HIS A 57 -1.91 6.56 12.11
CA HIS A 57 -1.35 6.09 13.38
C HIS A 57 0.14 6.43 13.58
N ALA A 58 0.77 7.14 12.65
CA ALA A 58 2.14 7.63 12.80
C ALA A 58 2.18 8.93 13.65
N PRO A 59 3.37 9.30 14.19
CA PRO A 59 3.56 10.62 14.79
C PRO A 59 3.14 11.73 13.83
N LYS A 60 2.60 12.83 14.37
CA LYS A 60 2.19 13.97 13.55
C LYS A 60 3.41 14.53 12.79
N THR A 61 3.30 14.56 11.48
CA THR A 61 4.26 15.17 10.56
C THR A 61 3.70 16.48 10.00
N ASP A 62 4.58 17.38 9.56
CA ASP A 62 4.19 18.62 8.89
C ASP A 62 3.42 18.29 7.60
N PRO A 63 2.14 18.70 7.45
CA PRO A 63 1.37 18.50 6.22
C PRO A 63 2.03 19.13 4.98
N GLY A 64 2.88 20.15 5.15
CA GLY A 64 3.63 20.80 4.08
C GLY A 64 4.71 19.91 3.47
N ALA A 65 5.22 18.92 4.21
CA ALA A 65 6.22 17.96 3.73
C ALA A 65 5.64 16.90 2.77
N ARG A 66 4.40 17.12 2.28
CA ARG A 66 3.70 16.21 1.36
C ARG A 66 4.13 16.31 -0.10
N TYR A 67 4.95 17.28 -0.47
CA TYR A 67 5.28 17.52 -1.88
C TYR A 67 6.79 17.66 -2.11
N GLY A 68 7.59 17.23 -1.14
CA GLY A 68 9.00 17.60 -1.04
C GLY A 68 9.16 18.86 -0.20
#